data_AF-A0A0M2HKF7-F1
#
_entry.id   AF-A0A0M2HKF7-F1
#
_cell.length_a   1.000
_cell.length_b   1.000
_cell.length_c   1.000
_cell.angle_alpha   90.00
_cell.angle_beta   90.00
_cell.angle_gamma   90.00
#
_symmetry.space_group_name_H-M   'P 1'
#
loop_
_entity.id
_entity.type
_entity.pdbx_description
1 polymer ?
#
loop_
_entity_poly.entity_id
_entity_poly.type
_entity_poly.pdbx_seq_one_letter_code
_entity_poly.pdbx_strand_id
1 'polypeptide(L)'
;MTAAATTKTDAVVAFRRRAELVIAGIGLAGSAVLQGGFALVIARSDDAALQATILPALRSAGLELDGARAHVVLNTLAAWFGFSFIVVALCTAIGFFFARLRPRRRATGWWFLAAGLACLFGTQFVLYPVAFFFLLSAALFAVRTPTPRSSS
;
A
#
# COMPACT_ATOMS: atom_id res chain seq x y z
N MET A 1 2.29 28.65 -54.98
CA MET A 1 1.20 27.94 -54.28
C MET A 1 1.86 27.00 -53.29
N THR A 2 2.11 27.49 -52.08
CA THR A 2 2.90 26.85 -51.03
C THR A 2 2.02 25.93 -50.19
N ALA A 3 2.46 24.67 -50.05
CA ALA A 3 1.79 23.64 -49.28
C ALA A 3 1.68 24.04 -47.80
N ALA A 4 0.45 23.99 -47.27
CA ALA A 4 0.18 24.17 -45.85
C ALA A 4 0.65 22.92 -45.09
N ALA A 5 1.78 23.03 -44.40
CA ALA A 5 2.20 22.05 -43.41
C ALA A 5 1.29 22.16 -42.18
N THR A 6 0.31 21.27 -42.06
CA THR A 6 -0.44 21.06 -40.83
C THR A 6 0.50 20.48 -39.76
N THR A 7 1.01 21.34 -38.90
CA THR A 7 1.71 20.98 -37.67
C THR A 7 0.74 20.22 -36.77
N LYS A 8 0.87 18.89 -36.70
CA LYS A 8 0.28 18.09 -35.63
C LYS A 8 0.83 18.64 -34.31
N THR A 9 0.01 19.38 -33.58
CA THR A 9 0.28 19.70 -32.19
C THR A 9 0.24 18.39 -31.42
N ASP A 10 1.40 17.74 -31.31
CA ASP A 10 1.61 16.67 -30.34
C ASP A 10 1.36 17.29 -28.97
N ALA A 11 0.16 17.04 -28.45
CA ALA A 11 -0.22 17.41 -27.11
C ALA A 11 0.82 16.78 -26.18
N VAL A 12 1.72 17.61 -25.65
CA VAL A 12 2.65 17.23 -24.59
C VAL A 12 1.77 16.84 -23.41
N VAL A 13 1.46 15.54 -23.31
CA VAL A 13 0.70 14.97 -22.21
C VAL A 13 1.52 15.28 -20.97
N ALA A 14 1.08 16.29 -20.22
CA ALA A 14 1.73 16.72 -19.00
C ALA A 14 1.95 15.48 -18.13
N PHE A 15 3.22 15.12 -17.92
CA PHE A 15 3.61 13.93 -17.19
C PHE A 15 3.06 14.01 -15.76
N ARG A 16 1.90 13.40 -15.56
CA ARG A 16 1.12 13.50 -14.33
C ARG A 16 1.13 12.13 -13.68
N ARG A 17 1.91 11.99 -12.61
CA ARG A 17 2.06 10.77 -11.79
C ARG A 17 0.79 10.39 -11.01
N ARG A 18 -0.40 10.76 -11.51
CA ARG A 18 -1.70 10.50 -10.87
C ARG A 18 -1.99 9.00 -10.76
N ALA A 19 -1.70 8.24 -11.81
CA ALA A 19 -1.92 6.79 -11.80
C ALA A 19 -1.11 6.09 -10.71
N GLU A 20 0.17 6.44 -10.56
CA GLU A 20 1.05 5.89 -9.52
C GLU A 20 0.52 6.16 -8.10
N LEU A 21 0.01 7.39 -7.87
CA LEU A 21 -0.57 7.78 -6.58
C LEU A 21 -1.93 7.11 -6.31
N VAL A 22 -2.76 6.92 -7.34
CA VAL A 22 -4.04 6.19 -7.19
C VAL A 22 -3.77 4.73 -6.84
N ILE A 23 -2.81 4.08 -7.49
CA ILE A 23 -2.41 2.70 -7.18
C ILE A 23 -1.89 2.59 -5.74
N ALA A 24 -1.02 3.52 -5.31
CA ALA A 24 -0.55 3.54 -3.93
C ALA A 24 -1.68 3.82 -2.92
N GLY A 25 -2.65 4.66 -3.28
CA GLY A 25 -3.84 4.93 -2.48
C GLY A 25 -4.73 3.69 -2.31
N ILE A 26 -4.91 2.89 -3.37
CA ILE A 26 -5.63 1.61 -3.31
C ILE A 26 -4.90 0.63 -2.38
N GLY A 27 -3.58 0.53 -2.50
CA GLY A 27 -2.76 -0.27 -1.58
C GLY A 27 -2.95 0.17 -0.13
N LEU A 28 -2.91 1.47 0.15
CA LEU A 28 -3.11 2.02 1.49
C LEU A 28 -4.50 1.74 2.04
N ALA A 29 -5.54 1.91 1.22
CA ALA A 29 -6.90 1.58 1.60
C ALA A 29 -7.04 0.08 1.92
N GLY A 30 -6.47 -0.78 1.08
CA GLY A 30 -6.43 -2.23 1.32
C GLY A 30 -5.74 -2.59 2.63
N SER A 31 -4.55 -2.03 2.89
CA SER A 31 -3.82 -2.25 4.15
C SER A 31 -4.58 -1.70 5.36
N ALA A 32 -5.25 -0.55 5.23
CA ALA A 32 -6.03 0.04 6.31
C ALA A 32 -7.22 -0.84 6.69
N VAL A 33 -7.94 -1.39 5.71
CA VAL A 33 -9.06 -2.29 5.96
C VAL A 33 -8.58 -3.62 6.52
N LEU A 34 -7.57 -4.25 5.90
CA LEU A 34 -7.17 -5.60 6.27
C LEU A 34 -6.30 -5.65 7.52
N GLN A 35 -5.23 -4.85 7.63
CA GLN A 35 -4.40 -4.81 8.84
C GLN A 35 -5.01 -3.92 9.93
N GLY A 36 -5.38 -2.69 9.58
CA GLY A 36 -5.93 -1.73 10.52
C GLY A 36 -7.30 -2.19 11.07
N GLY A 37 -8.18 -2.66 10.19
CA GLY A 37 -9.49 -3.19 10.58
C GLY A 37 -9.38 -4.45 11.42
N PHE A 38 -8.53 -5.41 11.05
CA PHE A 38 -8.28 -6.60 11.88
C PHE A 38 -7.76 -6.21 13.27
N ALA A 39 -6.74 -5.35 13.34
CA ALA A 39 -6.18 -4.91 14.61
C ALA A 39 -7.23 -4.22 15.49
N LEU A 40 -8.07 -3.36 14.90
CA LEU A 40 -9.15 -2.67 15.60
C LEU A 40 -10.24 -3.63 16.09
N VAL A 41 -10.65 -4.59 15.26
CA VAL A 41 -11.66 -5.59 15.62
C VAL A 41 -11.18 -6.41 16.81
N ILE A 42 -9.95 -6.93 16.78
CA ILE A 42 -9.40 -7.71 17.89
C ILE A 42 -9.25 -6.84 19.15
N ALA A 43 -8.75 -5.61 19.03
CA ALA A 43 -8.57 -4.71 20.17
C ALA A 43 -9.88 -4.26 20.83
N ARG A 44 -11.00 -4.29 20.09
CA ARG A 44 -12.33 -3.90 20.58
C ARG A 44 -13.22 -5.09 20.93
N SER A 45 -12.79 -6.32 20.66
CA SER A 45 -13.58 -7.52 20.93
C SER A 45 -13.34 -8.04 22.34
N ASP A 46 -14.42 -8.30 23.06
CA ASP A 46 -14.37 -9.04 24.32
C ASP A 46 -14.18 -10.55 24.06
N ASP A 47 -13.75 -11.28 25.09
CA ASP A 47 -13.49 -12.73 25.03
C ASP A 47 -14.68 -13.53 24.48
N ALA A 48 -15.90 -13.14 24.83
CA ALA A 48 -17.12 -13.78 24.35
C ALA A 48 -17.30 -13.60 22.83
N ALA A 49 -17.02 -12.42 22.28
CA ALA A 49 -17.14 -12.13 20.85
C ALA A 49 -16.05 -12.83 20.03
N LEU A 50 -14.84 -12.90 20.59
CA LEU A 50 -13.71 -13.63 20.03
C LEU A 50 -14.02 -15.12 19.87
N GLN A 51 -14.58 -15.76 20.91
CA GLN A 51 -14.92 -17.18 20.85
C GLN A 51 -16.15 -17.47 19.99
N ALA A 52 -17.18 -16.63 20.04
CA ALA A 52 -18.43 -16.87 19.33
C ALA A 52 -18.37 -16.57 17.83
N THR A 53 -17.53 -15.62 17.40
CA THR A 53 -17.56 -15.12 16.01
C THR A 53 -16.20 -15.24 15.32
N ILE A 54 -15.12 -14.83 15.98
CA ILE A 54 -13.80 -14.68 15.34
C ILE A 54 -13.09 -16.04 15.21
N LEU A 55 -13.05 -16.82 16.28
CA LEU A 55 -12.48 -18.17 16.29
C LEU A 55 -13.11 -19.12 15.27
N PRO A 56 -14.45 -19.25 15.16
CA PRO A 56 -15.05 -20.11 14.15
C PRO A 56 -14.78 -19.62 12.73
N ALA A 57 -14.76 -18.30 12.49
CA ALA A 57 -14.40 -17.76 11.19
C ALA A 57 -12.94 -18.09 10.81
N LEU A 58 -12.00 -17.98 11.76
CA LEU A 58 -10.60 -18.34 11.54
C LEU A 58 -10.41 -19.85 11.32
N ARG A 59 -11.13 -20.70 12.07
CA ARG A 59 -11.13 -22.14 11.85
C ARG A 59 -11.70 -22.52 10.48
N SER A 60 -12.76 -21.85 10.04
CA SER A 60 -13.32 -22.05 8.70
C SER A 60 -12.34 -21.62 7.58
N ALA A 61 -11.42 -20.70 7.89
CA ALA A 61 -10.32 -20.31 7.01
C ALA A 61 -9.09 -21.25 7.13
N GLY A 62 -9.15 -22.31 7.94
CA GLY A 62 -8.11 -23.31 8.10
C GLY A 62 -7.09 -23.04 9.21
N LEU A 63 -7.32 -22.05 10.08
CA LEU A 63 -6.46 -21.79 11.25
C LEU A 63 -6.97 -22.56 12.48
N GLU A 64 -6.29 -23.66 12.82
CA GLU A 64 -6.53 -24.36 14.07
C GLU A 64 -5.86 -23.64 15.25
N LEU A 65 -6.66 -22.84 15.96
CA LEU A 65 -6.26 -22.19 17.20
C LEU A 65 -6.88 -22.92 18.39
N ASP A 66 -6.03 -23.27 19.36
CA ASP A 66 -6.46 -23.80 20.65
C ASP A 66 -7.17 -22.68 21.44
N GLY A 67 -8.42 -22.93 21.83
CA GLY A 67 -9.32 -21.91 22.39
C GLY A 67 -8.80 -21.26 23.67
N ALA A 68 -8.00 -22.00 24.45
CA ALA A 68 -7.40 -21.51 25.70
C ALA A 68 -6.28 -20.47 25.48
N ARG A 69 -5.60 -20.49 24.33
CA ARG A 69 -4.50 -19.56 23.99
C ARG A 69 -4.82 -18.63 22.83
N ALA A 70 -5.95 -18.86 22.15
CA ALA A 70 -6.37 -18.10 20.98
C ALA A 70 -6.41 -16.59 21.24
N HIS A 71 -6.87 -16.16 22.43
CA HIS A 71 -6.91 -14.74 22.77
C HIS A 71 -5.52 -14.11 22.73
N VAL A 72 -4.54 -14.70 23.43
CA VAL A 72 -3.17 -14.17 23.50
C VAL A 72 -2.50 -14.12 22.13
N VAL A 73 -2.70 -15.17 21.34
CA VAL A 73 -2.16 -15.26 19.97
C VAL A 73 -2.79 -14.20 19.08
N LEU A 74 -4.12 -14.04 19.13
CA LEU A 74 -4.84 -13.06 18.32
C LEU A 74 -4.49 -11.63 18.70
N ASN A 75 -4.38 -11.31 20.00
CA ASN A 75 -4.03 -9.97 20.45
C ASN A 75 -2.60 -9.61 20.05
N THR A 76 -1.68 -10.57 20.11
CA THR A 76 -0.29 -10.38 19.66
C THR A 76 -0.20 -10.18 18.15
N LEU A 77 -0.93 -10.98 17.36
CA LEU A 77 -1.04 -10.80 15.91
C LEU A 77 -1.66 -9.45 15.55
N ALA A 78 -2.73 -9.05 16.24
CA ALA A 78 -3.40 -7.77 16.05
C ALA A 78 -2.47 -6.60 16.35
N ALA A 79 -1.73 -6.65 17.46
CA ALA A 79 -0.74 -5.64 17.81
C ALA A 79 0.37 -5.55 16.75
N TRP A 80 0.88 -6.69 16.28
CA TRP A 80 1.91 -6.74 15.24
C TRP A 80 1.41 -6.20 13.88
N PHE A 81 0.20 -6.56 13.47
CA PHE A 81 -0.44 -6.05 12.26
C PHE A 81 -0.72 -4.56 12.33
N GLY A 82 -1.18 -4.06 13.48
CA GLY A 82 -1.40 -2.64 13.74
C GLY A 82 -0.09 -1.84 13.70
N PHE A 83 0.95 -2.31 14.38
CA PHE A 83 2.28 -1.69 14.34
C PHE A 83 2.83 -1.63 12.91
N SER A 84 2.76 -2.74 12.18
CA SER A 84 3.20 -2.81 10.79
C SER A 84 2.41 -1.86 9.89
N PHE A 85 1.09 -1.73 10.11
CA PHE A 85 0.26 -0.79 9.36
C PHE A 85 0.68 0.67 9.61
N ILE A 86 1.02 1.04 10.85
CA ILE A 86 1.51 2.39 11.16
C ILE A 86 2.77 2.70 10.34
N VAL A 87 3.72 1.75 10.28
CA VAL A 87 4.95 1.92 9.47
C VAL A 87 4.61 2.09 7.99
N VAL A 88 3.73 1.25 7.44
CA VAL A 88 3.26 1.35 6.05
C VAL A 88 2.59 2.69 5.77
N ALA A 89 1.71 3.15 6.67
CA ALA A 89 0.99 4.42 6.55
C ALA A 89 1.96 5.61 6.58
N LEU A 90 2.94 5.60 7.50
CA LEU A 90 3.97 6.64 7.57
C LEU A 90 4.84 6.66 6.31
N CYS A 91 5.35 5.52 5.86
CA CYS A 91 6.13 5.43 4.61
C CYS A 91 5.32 5.92 3.40
N THR A 92 4.04 5.57 3.33
CA THR A 92 3.15 6.01 2.26
C THR A 92 2.89 7.51 2.33
N ALA A 93 2.62 8.07 3.52
CA ALA A 93 2.43 9.50 3.73
C ALA A 93 3.67 10.31 3.36
N ILE A 94 4.86 9.83 3.76
CA ILE A 94 6.15 10.42 3.37
C ILE A 94 6.32 10.35 1.85
N GLY A 95 6.00 9.20 1.21
CA GLY A 95 5.99 9.04 -0.24
C GLY A 95 5.10 10.05 -0.95
N PHE A 96 3.87 10.26 -0.46
CA PHE A 96 2.94 11.28 -0.96
C PHE A 96 3.47 12.69 -0.77
N PHE A 97 4.04 13.01 0.39
CA PHE A 97 4.62 14.31 0.69
C PHE A 97 5.77 14.64 -0.26
N PHE A 98 6.70 13.71 -0.46
CA PHE A 98 7.81 13.88 -1.41
C PHE A 98 7.32 13.93 -2.87
N ALA A 99 6.30 13.17 -3.24
CA ALA A 99 5.68 13.24 -4.56
C ALA A 99 5.09 14.64 -4.83
N ARG A 100 4.53 15.29 -3.80
CA ARG A 100 3.94 16.62 -3.87
C ARG A 100 5.00 17.74 -3.89
N LEU A 101 6.09 17.61 -3.11
CA LEU A 101 7.14 18.63 -3.06
C LEU A 101 8.16 18.56 -4.21
N ARG A 102 8.53 17.37 -4.70
CA ARG A 102 9.54 17.22 -5.77
C ARG A 102 9.20 16.10 -6.76
N PRO A 103 8.28 16.33 -7.71
CA PRO A 103 7.77 15.31 -8.64
C PRO A 103 8.81 14.73 -9.62
N ARG A 104 10.03 15.29 -9.70
CA ARG A 104 11.12 14.82 -10.58
C ARG A 104 12.13 13.87 -9.93
N ARG A 105 12.11 13.66 -8.60
CA ARG A 105 13.11 12.79 -7.95
C ARG A 105 12.65 11.33 -7.92
N ARG A 106 13.52 10.42 -8.38
CA ARG A 106 13.38 8.95 -8.25
C ARG A 106 13.31 8.45 -6.81
N ALA A 107 13.71 9.28 -5.84
CA ALA A 107 13.71 8.95 -4.41
C ALA A 107 12.31 8.61 -3.87
N THR A 108 11.24 9.08 -4.50
CA THR A 108 9.86 8.81 -4.05
C THR A 108 9.46 7.34 -4.20
N GLY A 109 9.99 6.65 -5.22
CA GLY A 109 9.71 5.23 -5.45
C GLY A 109 10.26 4.34 -4.33
N TRP A 110 11.38 4.73 -3.70
CA TRP A 110 11.97 3.99 -2.59
C TRP A 110 11.09 3.98 -1.34
N TRP A 111 10.32 5.03 -1.09
CA TRP A 111 9.37 5.08 0.03
C TRP A 111 8.17 4.16 -0.19
N PHE A 112 7.66 4.06 -1.42
CA PHE A 112 6.60 3.11 -1.76
C PHE A 112 7.11 1.66 -1.77
N LEU A 113 8.38 1.44 -2.16
CA LEU A 113 9.03 0.14 -2.04
C LEU A 113 9.17 -0.26 -0.57
N ALA A 114 9.63 0.66 0.28
CA ALA A 114 9.73 0.45 1.73
C ALA A 114 8.36 0.16 2.35
N ALA A 115 7.31 0.88 1.94
CA ALA A 115 5.94 0.61 2.39
C ALA A 115 5.46 -0.80 1.97
N GLY A 116 5.71 -1.21 0.72
CA GLY A 116 5.36 -2.54 0.24
C GLY A 116 6.11 -3.65 0.99
N LEU A 117 7.41 -3.48 1.23
CA LEU A 117 8.23 -4.42 2.00
C LEU A 117 7.77 -4.48 3.47
N ALA A 118 7.51 -3.35 4.11
CA ALA A 118 7.00 -3.30 5.48
C ALA A 118 5.64 -4.00 5.60
N CYS A 119 4.75 -3.86 4.61
CA CYS A 119 3.49 -4.59 4.55
C CYS A 119 3.71 -6.10 4.42
N LEU A 120 4.65 -6.51 3.56
CA LEU A 120 4.92 -7.92 3.29
C LEU A 120 5.56 -8.63 4.49
N PHE A 121 6.59 -8.05 5.09
CA PHE A 121 7.24 -8.59 6.29
C PHE A 121 6.34 -8.47 7.51
N GLY A 122 5.61 -7.37 7.65
CA GLY A 122 4.69 -7.15 8.76
C GLY A 122 3.52 -8.13 8.78
N THR A 123 3.10 -8.62 7.62
CA THR A 123 1.99 -9.59 7.50
C THR A 123 2.45 -11.01 7.25
N GLN A 124 3.76 -11.30 7.37
CA GLN A 124 4.32 -12.62 7.09
C GLN A 124 3.88 -13.17 5.72
N PHE A 125 3.86 -12.32 4.69
CA PHE A 125 3.41 -12.60 3.32
C PHE A 125 1.91 -12.89 3.13
N VAL A 126 1.09 -12.82 4.18
CA VAL A 126 -0.38 -13.04 4.07
C VAL A 126 -1.04 -11.97 3.19
N LEU A 127 -0.60 -10.71 3.28
CA LEU A 127 -1.13 -9.62 2.45
C LEU A 127 -0.28 -9.35 1.19
N TYR A 128 0.27 -10.40 0.58
CA TYR A 128 0.96 -10.26 -0.71
C TYR A 128 0.15 -9.49 -1.79
N PRO A 129 -1.17 -9.72 -1.98
CA PRO A 129 -1.95 -9.00 -2.99
C PRO A 129 -1.98 -7.48 -2.75
N VAL A 130 -1.93 -7.05 -1.48
CA VAL A 130 -1.96 -5.64 -1.11
C VAL A 130 -0.57 -5.02 -1.30
N ALA A 131 0.48 -5.72 -0.85
CA ALA A 131 1.86 -5.32 -1.07
C ALA A 131 2.20 -5.16 -2.55
N PHE A 132 1.59 -5.96 -3.44
CA PHE A 132 1.74 -5.85 -4.88
C PHE A 132 1.38 -4.45 -5.41
N PHE A 133 0.31 -3.81 -4.93
CA PHE A 133 -0.05 -2.46 -5.38
C PHE A 133 1.03 -1.43 -5.01
N PHE A 134 1.61 -1.54 -3.81
CA PHE A 134 2.72 -0.67 -3.40
C PHE A 134 3.99 -0.90 -4.23
N LEU A 135 4.35 -2.17 -4.46
CA LEU A 135 5.49 -2.54 -5.29
C LEU A 135 5.30 -2.13 -6.74
N LEU A 136 4.09 -2.26 -7.29
CA LEU A 136 3.74 -1.81 -8.63
C LEU A 136 3.86 -0.29 -8.75
N SER A 137 3.37 0.46 -7.76
CA SER A 137 3.55 1.92 -7.72
C SER A 137 5.04 2.29 -7.67
N ALA A 138 5.84 1.62 -6.83
CA ALA A 138 7.28 1.82 -6.75
C ALA A 138 8.00 1.51 -8.08
N ALA A 139 7.64 0.40 -8.73
CA ALA A 139 8.20 -0.01 -10.02
C ALA A 139 7.86 1.02 -11.12
N LEU A 140 6.61 1.50 -11.18
CA LEU A 140 6.22 2.55 -12.12
C LEU A 140 6.98 3.86 -11.86
N PHE A 141 7.22 4.21 -10.60
CA PHE A 141 8.04 5.36 -10.21
C PHE A 141 9.52 5.20 -10.63
N ALA A 142 10.07 3.99 -10.61
CA ALA A 142 11.45 3.68 -11.00
C ALA A 142 11.64 3.67 -12.53
N VAL A 143 10.69 3.07 -13.25
CA VAL A 143 10.71 2.88 -14.71
C VAL A 143 10.41 4.18 -15.45
N ARG A 144 9.49 5.03 -14.94
CA ARG A 144 9.22 6.31 -15.59
C ARG A 144 10.32 7.33 -15.30
N THR A 145 11.30 7.38 -16.20
CA THR A 145 12.30 8.43 -16.30
C THR A 145 11.64 9.73 -16.78
N PRO A 146 11.86 10.87 -16.10
CA PRO A 146 11.46 12.15 -16.66
C PRO A 146 12.23 12.36 -17.96
N THR A 147 11.53 12.49 -19.08
CA THR A 147 12.13 12.88 -20.35
C THR A 147 12.93 14.18 -20.13
N PRO A 148 14.22 14.23 -20.50
CA PRO A 148 14.96 15.47 -20.46
C PRO A 148 14.22 16.48 -21.32
N ARG A 149 13.95 17.65 -20.75
CA ARG A 149 13.41 18.78 -21.51
C ARG A 149 14.51 19.12 -22.50
N SER A 150 14.28 18.92 -23.80
CA SER A 150 15.22 19.41 -24.81
C SER A 150 15.29 20.92 -24.63
N SER A 151 16.42 21.41 -24.12
CA SER A 151 16.76 22.82 -24.23
C SER A 151 17.10 23.06 -25.71
N SER A 152 16.12 23.57 -26.44
CA SER A 152 16.39 24.36 -27.65
C SER A 152 16.95 25.71 -27.25
#